data_AF-A0AAW4USM5-F1
#
_entry.id   AF-A0AAW4USM5-F1
#
_cell.length_a   1.000
_cell.length_b   1.000
_cell.length_c   1.000
_cell.angle_alpha   90.00
_cell.angle_beta   90.00
_cell.angle_gamma   90.00
#
_symmetry.space_group_name_H-M   'P 1'
#
loop_
_entity.id
_entity.type
_entity.pdbx_description
1 polymer ?
#
loop_
_entity_poly.entity_id
_entity_poly.type
_entity_poly.pdbx_seq_one_letter_code
_entity_poly.pdbx_strand_id
1 'polypeptide(L)'
;SMREVIYRRYSRVLKEGLPLPDLIMIDGGKGQVEVARDVLVNQLGLTIPIAGLVKNDKHRTSELIFGPELAVVPMERQSEAFFLLQR
;
A
#
# COMPACT_ATOMS: atom_id res chain seq x y z
N SER A 1 6.02 -14.89 -3.58
CA SER A 1 5.64 -13.69 -4.35
C SER A 1 5.03 -12.66 -3.40
N MET A 2 4.85 -11.39 -3.80
CA MET A 2 4.17 -10.37 -2.98
C MET A 2 2.77 -10.83 -2.52
N ARG A 3 2.01 -11.48 -3.42
CA ARG A 3 0.70 -12.09 -3.13
C ARG A 3 0.76 -13.04 -1.92
N GLU A 4 1.72 -13.97 -1.91
CA GLU A 4 1.90 -14.93 -0.81
C GLU A 4 2.22 -14.24 0.53
N VAL A 5 3.08 -13.22 0.51
CA VAL A 5 3.45 -12.49 1.74
C VAL A 5 2.25 -11.79 2.36
N ILE A 6 1.43 -11.12 1.53
CA ILE A 6 0.21 -10.42 1.96
C ILE A 6 -0.79 -11.45 2.50
N TYR A 7 -1.04 -12.53 1.75
CA TYR A 7 -1.98 -13.57 2.15
C TYR A 7 -1.61 -14.18 3.50
N ARG A 8 -0.35 -14.61 3.66
CA ARG A 8 0.13 -15.21 4.92
C ARG A 8 0.02 -14.25 6.10
N ARG A 9 0.38 -12.97 5.91
CA ARG A 9 0.32 -11.97 6.98
C ARG A 9 -1.11 -11.77 7.47
N TYR A 10 -2.03 -11.46 6.56
CA TYR A 10 -3.38 -11.08 6.94
C TYR A 10 -4.29 -12.27 7.28
N SER A 11 -4.02 -13.46 6.72
CA SER A 11 -4.65 -14.70 7.19
C SER A 11 -4.33 -14.96 8.66
N ARG A 12 -3.09 -14.71 9.09
CA ARG A 12 -2.68 -14.86 10.48
C ARG A 12 -3.35 -13.82 11.39
N VAL A 13 -3.39 -12.56 10.95
CA VAL A 13 -4.07 -11.46 11.67
C VAL A 13 -5.54 -11.81 11.92
N LEU A 14 -6.24 -12.29 10.89
CA LEU A 14 -7.64 -12.73 11.01
C LEU A 14 -7.79 -13.94 11.95
N LYS A 15 -6.95 -14.97 11.78
CA LYS A 15 -6.99 -16.18 12.59
C LYS A 15 -6.73 -15.92 14.08
N GLU A 16 -5.82 -15.01 14.38
CA GLU A 16 -5.39 -14.68 15.75
C GLU A 16 -6.17 -13.50 16.36
N GLY A 17 -7.11 -12.89 15.62
CA GLY A 17 -7.89 -11.74 16.09
C GLY A 17 -7.03 -10.50 16.39
N LEU A 18 -5.93 -10.33 15.66
CA LEU A 18 -5.00 -9.22 15.85
C LEU A 18 -5.57 -7.92 15.22
N PRO A 19 -5.13 -6.74 15.69
CA PRO A 19 -5.56 -5.48 15.12
C PRO A 19 -5.18 -5.38 13.63
N LEU A 20 -6.14 -4.92 12.83
CA LEU A 20 -5.92 -4.59 11.42
C LEU A 20 -5.29 -3.19 11.31
N PRO A 21 -4.44 -2.95 10.30
CA PRO A 21 -3.93 -1.61 10.03
C PRO A 21 -5.04 -0.73 9.43
N ASP A 22 -4.97 0.57 9.69
CA ASP A 22 -5.86 1.57 9.08
C ASP A 22 -5.46 1.92 7.63
N LEU A 23 -4.21 1.66 7.25
CA LEU A 23 -3.66 1.89 5.92
C LEU A 23 -2.55 0.87 5.63
N ILE A 24 -2.51 0.36 4.40
CA ILE A 24 -1.43 -0.48 3.89
C ILE A 24 -0.63 0.33 2.86
N MET A 25 0.68 0.44 3.09
CA MET A 25 1.63 1.03 2.15
C MET A 25 2.35 -0.07 1.38
N ILE A 26 2.33 0.02 0.04
CA ILE A 26 3.03 -0.90 -0.86
C ILE A 26 4.17 -0.13 -1.54
N ASP A 27 5.41 -0.61 -1.45
CA ASP A 27 6.55 -0.04 -2.19
C ASP A 27 6.53 -0.50 -3.66
N GLY A 28 5.58 0.05 -4.41
CA GLY A 28 5.54 -0.06 -5.85
C GLY A 28 4.29 0.55 -6.49
N GLY A 29 4.31 0.52 -7.82
CA GLY A 29 3.27 1.13 -8.65
C GLY A 29 1.96 0.38 -8.69
N LYS A 30 1.07 0.85 -9.57
CA LYS A 30 -0.32 0.40 -9.68
C LYS A 30 -0.49 -1.12 -9.70
N GLY A 31 0.33 -1.84 -10.47
CA GLY A 31 0.24 -3.30 -10.58
C GLY A 31 0.46 -4.03 -9.25
N GLN A 32 1.35 -3.53 -8.39
CA GLN A 32 1.58 -4.13 -7.07
C GLN A 32 0.44 -3.81 -6.10
N VAL A 33 -0.07 -2.58 -6.14
CA VAL A 33 -1.23 -2.18 -5.35
C VAL A 33 -2.47 -3.00 -5.74
N GLU A 34 -2.68 -3.25 -7.03
CA GLU A 34 -3.76 -4.09 -7.53
C GLU A 34 -3.65 -5.55 -7.06
N VAL A 35 -2.44 -6.11 -7.07
CA VAL A 35 -2.19 -7.45 -6.53
C VAL A 35 -2.50 -7.50 -5.03
N ALA A 36 -2.11 -6.48 -4.27
CA ALA A 36 -2.44 -6.38 -2.85
C ALA A 36 -3.95 -6.28 -2.63
N ARG A 37 -4.65 -5.45 -3.42
CA ARG A 37 -6.10 -5.26 -3.37
C ARG A 37 -6.85 -6.55 -3.64
N ASP A 38 -6.46 -7.29 -4.68
CA ASP A 38 -7.07 -8.58 -5.01
C ASP A 38 -6.97 -9.58 -3.85
N VAL A 39 -5.80 -9.70 -3.21
CA VAL A 39 -5.61 -10.60 -2.07
C VAL A 39 -6.47 -10.17 -0.88
N LEU A 40 -6.42 -8.89 -0.52
CA LEU A 40 -7.12 -8.37 0.65
C LEU A 40 -8.64 -8.45 0.46
N VAL A 41 -9.16 -7.99 -0.67
CA VAL A 41 -10.61 -7.90 -0.91
C VAL A 41 -11.17 -9.26 -1.33
N ASN A 42 -10.64 -9.87 -2.39
CA ASN A 42 -11.27 -11.04 -3.02
C ASN A 42 -10.96 -12.36 -2.29
N GLN A 43 -9.82 -12.45 -1.59
CA GLN A 43 -9.43 -13.70 -0.90
C GLN A 43 -9.68 -13.63 0.60
N LEU A 44 -9.50 -12.47 1.23
CA LEU A 44 -9.59 -12.32 2.68
C LEU A 44 -10.81 -11.49 3.15
N GLY A 45 -11.57 -10.89 2.23
CA GLY A 45 -12.75 -10.09 2.56
C GLY A 45 -12.44 -8.81 3.36
N LEU A 46 -11.21 -8.31 3.29
CA LEU A 46 -10.75 -7.13 4.01
C LEU A 46 -10.92 -5.87 3.17
N THR A 47 -11.46 -4.82 3.78
CA THR A 47 -11.65 -3.50 3.16
C THR A 47 -10.72 -2.48 3.84
N ILE A 48 -9.42 -2.63 3.63
CA ILE A 48 -8.39 -1.73 4.19
C ILE A 48 -7.89 -0.80 3.08
N PRO A 49 -7.77 0.52 3.31
CA PRO A 49 -7.14 1.44 2.36
C PRO A 49 -5.72 0.99 1.97
N ILE A 50 -5.39 1.10 0.68
CA ILE A 50 -4.07 0.72 0.17
C ILE A 50 -3.51 1.90 -0.62
N ALA A 51 -2.30 2.31 -0.30
CA ALA A 51 -1.53 3.31 -1.05
C ALA A 51 -0.25 2.68 -1.62
N GLY A 52 0.15 3.15 -2.79
CA GLY A 52 1.41 2.77 -3.42
C GLY A 52 2.42 3.90 -3.31
N LEU A 53 3.69 3.52 -3.10
CA LEU A 53 4.83 4.42 -3.17
C LEU A 53 5.59 4.14 -4.47
N VAL A 54 5.63 5.11 -5.38
CA VAL A 54 6.28 4.96 -6.69
C VAL A 54 7.57 5.76 -6.69
N LYS A 55 8.71 5.08 -6.85
CA LYS A 55 9.99 5.74 -7.03
C LYS A 55 10.12 6.20 -8.49
N ASN A 56 10.57 7.43 -8.72
CA ASN A 56 10.96 7.85 -10.05
C ASN A 56 12.20 7.09 -10.55
N ASP A 57 12.49 7.16 -11.86
CA ASP A 57 13.60 6.45 -12.52
C ASP A 57 14.98 6.73 -11.90
N LYS A 58 15.11 7.83 -11.16
CA LYS A 58 16.34 8.21 -10.44
C LYS A 58 16.39 7.70 -8.99
N HIS A 59 15.43 6.88 -8.55
CA HIS A 59 15.30 6.39 -7.16
C HIS A 59 15.28 7.51 -6.10
N ARG A 60 14.91 8.74 -6.48
CA ARG A 60 15.14 9.95 -5.65
C ARG A 60 13.87 10.67 -5.23
N THR A 61 12.76 10.47 -5.92
CA THR A 61 11.48 11.09 -5.54
C THR A 61 10.42 10.03 -5.53
N SER A 62 9.75 9.91 -4.39
CA SER A 62 8.63 8.99 -4.20
C SER A 62 7.33 9.74 -4.44
N GLU A 63 6.47 9.19 -5.30
CA GLU A 63 5.10 9.65 -5.50
C GLU A 63 4.15 8.73 -4.74
N LEU A 64 3.14 9.29 -4.08
CA LEU A 64 2.08 8.53 -3.45
C LEU A 64 0.95 8.34 -4.48
N ILE A 65 0.55 7.09 -4.72
CA ILE A 65 -0.67 6.77 -5.47
C ILE A 65 -1.73 6.25 -4.51
N PHE A 66 -2.96 6.77 -4.64
CA PHE A 66 -4.05 6.40 -3.73
C PHE A 66 -5.42 6.52 -4.41
N GLY A 67 -6.43 5.92 -3.78
CA GLY A 67 -7.82 5.94 -4.22
C GLY A 67 -8.14 4.90 -5.29
N PRO A 68 -9.41 4.82 -5.73
CA PRO A 68 -9.89 3.78 -6.65
C PRO A 68 -9.13 3.72 -7.99
N GLU A 69 -8.73 4.88 -8.51
CA GLU A 69 -8.00 5.02 -9.78
C GLU A 69 -6.48 4.95 -9.64
N LEU A 70 -5.99 4.83 -8.39
CA LEU A 70 -4.57 4.90 -8.04
C LEU A 70 -3.92 6.14 -8.66
N ALA A 71 -4.57 7.29 -8.47
CA ALA A 71 -4.09 8.58 -8.96
C ALA A 71 -2.96 9.09 -8.06
N VAL A 72 -2.05 9.87 -8.64
CA VAL A 72 -0.99 10.54 -7.88
C VAL A 72 -1.63 11.54 -6.93
N VAL A 73 -1.30 11.44 -5.64
CA VAL A 73 -1.68 12.41 -4.63
C VAL A 73 -0.68 13.56 -4.67
N PRO A 74 -1.10 14.79 -4.99
CA PRO A 74 -0.22 15.95 -4.94
C PRO A 74 0.28 16.15 -3.51
N MET A 75 1.60 16.18 -3.34
CA MET A 75 2.23 16.45 -2.04
C MET A 75 3.36 17.46 -2.22
N GLU A 76 3.44 18.41 -1.30
CA GLU A 76 4.57 19.32 -1.23
C GLU A 76 5.82 18.60 -0.76
N ARG A 77 6.94 18.80 -1.45
CA ARG A 77 8.21 18.10 -1.16
C ARG A 77 8.80 18.43 0.21
N GLN A 78 8.35 19.51 0.83
CA GLN A 78 8.79 19.96 2.16
C GLN A 78 7.72 19.70 3.24
N SER A 79 6.65 18.97 2.90
CA SER A 79 5.62 18.61 3.87
C SER A 79 6.08 17.50 4.80
N GLU A 80 5.59 17.53 6.04
CA GLU A 80 5.77 16.44 7.00
C GLU A 80 5.27 15.09 6.47
N ALA A 81 4.17 15.10 5.71
CA ALA A 81 3.65 13.90 5.06
C ALA A 81 4.65 13.30 4.06
N PHE A 82 5.29 14.13 3.24
CA PHE A 82 6.34 13.68 2.31
C PHE A 82 7.57 13.15 3.06
N PHE A 83 7.98 13.81 4.14
CA PHE A 83 9.09 13.34 4.97
C PHE A 83 8.79 12.01 5.66
N LEU A 84 7.56 11.80 6.13
CA LEU A 84 7.13 10.53 6.72
C LEU A 84 7.31 9.36 5.73
N LEU A 85 7.05 9.59 4.44
CA LEU A 85 7.20 8.58 3.40
C LEU A 85 8.67 8.26 3.05
N GLN A 86 9.63 9.07 3.51
CA GLN A 86 11.07 8.90 3.25
C GLN A 86 11.87 8.34 4.44
N ARG A 87 11.25 8.21 5.63
CA ARG A 87 11.90 7.68 6.84
C ARG A 87 11.98 6.16 6.81
#